data_AF-A0A401ICA5-F1
#
_entry.id   AF-A0A401ICA5-F1
#
_cell.length_a   1.000
_cell.length_b   1.000
_cell.length_c   1.000
_cell.angle_alpha   90.00
_cell.angle_beta   90.00
_cell.angle_gamma   90.00
#
_symmetry.space_group_name_H-M   'P 1'
#
loop_
_entity.id
_entity.type
_entity.pdbx_description
1 polymer ?
#
loop_
_entity_poly.entity_id
_entity_poly.type
_entity_poly.pdbx_seq_one_letter_code
_entity_poly.pdbx_strand_id
1 'polypeptide(L)'
;MAERKEWINSRKCQVNACSLRSEYIIPAAQPFRDYYKQKKELTQAKQQYPEIKRVQSQVLQEVMGRLDKAFNFFWKRSFGFPRFKKYGQFRSINFPQFRENPVTGYQLRLPKIGSVVINLHRPIPDGFVVKQVQIVKKASGWYAVICIQSDVNIPYKKPQGKSLGLDLGLSKFIATSQGELIARPKFFVELQSKLKWLQKRLSKKQKGSKNRLKAIQKVARLHEHIYNTRKNFHYQVAHHLCDQAQIIFAEDLNLKAMSYL
;
A
#
# COMPACT_ATOMS: atom_id res chain seq x y z
N MET A 1 -2.07 -21.35 5.46
CA MET A 1 -1.26 -20.22 4.91
C MET A 1 0.20 -20.61 4.67
N ALA A 2 0.86 -21.36 5.56
CA ALA A 2 2.23 -21.84 5.36
C ALA A 2 2.37 -22.87 4.21
N GLU A 3 1.27 -23.54 3.87
CA GLU A 3 1.27 -24.69 2.94
C GLU A 3 1.84 -24.38 1.54
N ARG A 4 1.65 -23.17 1.01
CA ARG A 4 2.25 -22.80 -0.30
C ARG A 4 3.77 -22.77 -0.24
N LYS A 5 4.35 -22.37 0.90
CA LYS A 5 5.80 -22.38 1.09
C LYS A 5 6.32 -23.78 1.30
N GLU A 6 5.61 -24.58 2.10
CA GLU A 6 5.93 -25.98 2.32
C GLU A 6 5.89 -26.75 1.01
N TRP A 7 4.87 -26.54 0.17
CA TRP A 7 4.76 -27.13 -1.18
C TRP A 7 5.93 -26.77 -2.09
N ILE A 8 6.40 -25.52 -2.04
CA ILE A 8 7.57 -25.11 -2.84
C ILE A 8 8.84 -25.73 -2.27
N ASN A 9 9.00 -25.71 -0.95
CA ASN A 9 10.19 -26.24 -0.32
C ASN A 9 10.28 -27.77 -0.44
N SER A 10 9.16 -28.48 -0.49
CA SER A 10 9.13 -29.94 -0.74
C SER A 10 9.65 -30.32 -2.12
N ARG A 11 9.65 -29.37 -3.07
CA ARG A 11 10.14 -29.55 -4.45
C ARG A 11 11.52 -28.96 -4.67
N LYS A 12 12.06 -28.25 -3.67
CA LYS A 12 13.44 -27.78 -3.68
C LYS A 12 14.33 -28.92 -3.19
N CYS A 13 14.73 -29.80 -4.09
CA CYS A 13 15.88 -30.66 -3.84
C CYS A 13 17.15 -29.84 -4.09
N GLN A 14 18.00 -29.65 -3.08
CA GLN A 14 19.38 -29.26 -3.36
C GLN A 14 20.06 -30.49 -3.94
N VAL A 15 20.57 -30.40 -5.17
CA VAL A 15 21.21 -31.52 -5.90
C VAL A 15 22.29 -32.23 -5.06
N ASN A 16 22.84 -31.55 -4.04
CA ASN A 16 23.95 -32.00 -3.22
C ASN A 16 23.62 -32.20 -1.73
N ALA A 17 22.34 -32.16 -1.33
CA ALA A 17 21.97 -32.34 0.08
C ALA A 17 20.59 -32.99 0.23
N CYS A 18 20.56 -34.28 0.55
CA CYS A 18 19.39 -34.89 1.15
C CYS A 18 19.19 -34.33 2.55
N SER A 19 17.97 -33.92 2.87
CA SER A 19 17.61 -33.42 4.20
C SER A 19 17.59 -34.57 5.21
N LEU A 20 18.70 -34.80 5.92
CA LEU A 20 18.82 -35.84 6.97
C LEU A 20 17.91 -35.60 8.19
N ARG A 21 17.30 -34.40 8.32
CA ARG A 21 16.56 -33.98 9.53
C ARG A 21 15.05 -33.87 9.35
N SER A 22 14.56 -33.62 8.14
CA SER A 22 13.11 -33.45 7.90
C SER A 22 12.78 -33.64 6.44
N GLU A 23 11.87 -34.55 6.13
CA GLU A 23 11.25 -34.64 4.82
C GLU A 23 9.93 -33.88 4.81
N TYR A 24 9.63 -33.22 3.69
CA TYR A 24 8.31 -32.64 3.50
C TYR A 24 7.35 -33.77 3.11
N ILE A 25 6.43 -34.14 4.00
CA ILE A 25 5.40 -35.17 3.78
C ILE A 25 4.30 -34.59 2.87
N ILE A 26 4.65 -34.27 1.63
CA ILE A 26 3.73 -33.74 0.62
C ILE A 26 3.88 -34.61 -0.63
N PRO A 27 2.85 -35.36 -1.05
CA PRO A 27 2.93 -36.18 -2.25
C PRO A 27 3.37 -35.36 -3.48
N ALA A 28 4.23 -35.94 -4.31
CA ALA A 28 4.75 -35.27 -5.51
C ALA A 28 3.61 -34.80 -6.44
N ALA A 29 2.57 -35.64 -6.58
CA ALA A 29 1.38 -35.37 -7.38
C ALA A 29 0.46 -34.27 -6.82
N GLN A 30 0.68 -33.78 -5.61
CA GLN A 30 -0.20 -32.78 -5.00
C GLN A 30 -0.11 -31.45 -5.77
N PRO A 31 -1.21 -30.92 -6.34
CA PRO A 31 -1.18 -29.69 -7.12
C PRO A 31 -0.87 -28.47 -6.25
N PHE A 32 -0.35 -27.41 -6.86
CA PHE A 32 -0.17 -26.13 -6.16
C PHE A 32 -1.52 -25.63 -5.64
N ARG A 33 -1.50 -25.09 -4.42
CA ARG A 33 -2.71 -24.57 -3.78
C ARG A 33 -3.02 -23.18 -4.33
N ASP A 34 -3.90 -23.11 -5.31
CA ASP A 34 -4.41 -21.85 -5.86
C ASP A 34 -5.24 -21.05 -4.84
N TYR A 35 -5.70 -19.86 -5.23
CA TYR A 35 -6.49 -18.98 -4.36
C TYR A 35 -7.83 -19.60 -3.96
N TYR A 36 -8.51 -20.27 -4.89
CA TYR A 36 -9.85 -20.82 -4.68
C TYR A 36 -9.83 -21.98 -3.69
N LYS A 37 -8.84 -22.87 -3.79
CA LYS A 37 -8.61 -23.97 -2.83
C LYS A 37 -8.38 -23.44 -1.43
N GLN A 38 -7.48 -22.47 -1.25
CA GLN A 38 -7.22 -21.87 0.06
C GLN A 38 -8.43 -21.11 0.61
N LYS A 39 -9.23 -20.47 -0.26
CA LYS A 39 -10.47 -19.81 0.13
C LYS A 39 -11.50 -20.81 0.67
N LYS A 40 -11.59 -22.01 0.08
CA LYS A 40 -12.46 -23.11 0.56
C LYS A 40 -11.95 -23.67 1.89
N GLU A 41 -10.65 -23.91 2.01
CA GLU A 41 -9.98 -24.39 3.24
C GLU A 41 -10.16 -23.43 4.42
N LEU A 42 -10.34 -22.12 4.17
CA LEU A 42 -10.59 -21.12 5.22
C LEU A 42 -11.80 -21.48 6.09
N THR A 43 -12.82 -22.15 5.53
CA THR A 43 -14.01 -22.58 6.28
C THR A 43 -13.65 -23.65 7.31
N GLN A 44 -12.85 -24.64 6.93
CA GLN A 44 -12.34 -25.69 7.82
C GLN A 44 -11.37 -25.10 8.85
N ALA A 45 -10.47 -24.20 8.42
CA ALA A 45 -9.53 -23.54 9.32
C ALA A 45 -10.22 -22.74 10.43
N LYS A 46 -11.39 -22.14 10.16
CA LYS A 46 -12.20 -21.47 11.20
C LYS A 46 -12.77 -22.45 12.22
N GLN A 47 -13.07 -23.68 11.83
CA GLN A 47 -13.54 -24.71 12.77
C GLN A 47 -12.40 -25.16 13.68
N GLN A 48 -11.22 -25.41 13.10
CA GLN A 48 -10.03 -25.84 13.83
C GLN A 48 -9.44 -24.74 14.73
N TYR A 49 -9.46 -23.48 14.29
CA TYR A 49 -8.90 -22.33 15.02
C TYR A 49 -9.99 -21.27 15.26
N PRO A 50 -10.71 -21.36 16.40
CA PRO A 50 -11.79 -20.42 16.73
C PRO A 50 -11.37 -18.95 16.77
N GLU A 51 -10.10 -18.65 17.06
CA GLU A 51 -9.54 -17.28 17.04
C GLU A 51 -9.82 -16.55 15.72
N ILE A 52 -9.79 -17.30 14.61
CA ILE A 52 -9.97 -16.74 13.26
C ILE A 52 -11.39 -16.21 13.08
N LYS A 53 -12.39 -16.76 13.79
CA LYS A 53 -13.79 -16.30 13.73
C LYS A 53 -13.98 -14.90 14.32
N ARG A 54 -13.02 -14.38 15.10
CA ARG A 54 -13.04 -13.00 15.60
C ARG A 54 -12.89 -11.98 14.48
N VAL A 55 -12.18 -12.33 13.41
CA VAL A 55 -11.97 -11.46 12.25
C VAL A 55 -13.10 -11.64 11.24
N GLN A 56 -13.53 -10.54 10.60
CA GLN A 56 -14.56 -10.61 9.58
C GLN A 56 -14.11 -11.44 8.35
N SER A 57 -15.05 -12.16 7.76
CA SER A 57 -14.78 -13.17 6.72
C SER A 57 -14.14 -12.62 5.44
N GLN A 58 -14.56 -11.45 4.96
CA GLN A 58 -14.02 -10.83 3.75
C GLN A 58 -12.62 -10.26 3.97
N VAL A 59 -12.32 -9.73 5.17
CA VAL A 59 -10.96 -9.34 5.55
C VAL A 59 -10.02 -10.55 5.45
N LEU A 60 -10.43 -11.71 5.96
CA LEU A 60 -9.64 -12.94 5.86
C LEU A 60 -9.42 -13.37 4.39
N GLN A 61 -10.45 -13.27 3.56
CA GLN A 61 -10.34 -13.56 2.12
C GLN A 61 -9.43 -12.57 1.40
N GLU A 62 -9.46 -11.29 1.77
CA GLU A 62 -8.59 -10.25 1.23
C GLU A 62 -7.11 -10.52 1.54
N VAL A 63 -6.81 -11.02 2.75
CA VAL A 63 -5.45 -11.47 3.11
C VAL A 63 -4.99 -12.62 2.22
N MET A 64 -5.87 -13.57 1.90
CA MET A 64 -5.55 -14.63 0.93
C MET A 64 -5.31 -14.08 -0.48
N GLY A 65 -6.08 -13.08 -0.90
CA GLY A 65 -5.85 -12.38 -2.17
C GLY A 65 -4.51 -11.64 -2.22
N ARG A 66 -4.07 -11.05 -1.10
CA ARG A 66 -2.73 -10.45 -0.98
C ARG A 66 -1.62 -11.50 -1.08
N LEU A 67 -1.82 -12.67 -0.46
CA LEU A 67 -0.89 -13.79 -0.55
C LEU A 67 -0.76 -14.26 -2.01
N ASP A 68 -1.88 -14.40 -2.70
CA ASP A 68 -1.92 -14.82 -4.10
C ASP A 68 -1.20 -13.84 -5.03
N LYS A 69 -1.50 -12.54 -4.91
CA LYS A 69 -0.78 -11.49 -5.64
C LYS A 69 0.73 -11.54 -5.39
N ALA A 70 1.16 -11.76 -4.14
CA ALA A 70 2.59 -11.85 -3.81
C ALA A 70 3.27 -13.05 -4.50
N PHE A 71 2.60 -14.20 -4.58
CA PHE A 71 3.11 -15.35 -5.33
C PHE A 71 3.10 -15.11 -6.84
N ASN A 72 2.05 -14.48 -7.39
CA ASN A 72 1.99 -14.16 -8.81
C ASN A 72 3.14 -13.21 -9.23
N PHE A 73 3.49 -12.25 -8.39
CA PHE A 73 4.65 -11.38 -8.60
C PHE A 73 5.99 -12.13 -8.53
N PHE A 74 6.11 -13.12 -7.65
CA PHE A 74 7.27 -13.99 -7.57
C PHE A 74 7.42 -14.85 -8.84
N TRP A 75 6.33 -15.45 -9.33
CA TRP A 75 6.33 -16.26 -10.55
C TRP A 75 6.68 -15.44 -11.80
N LYS A 76 6.21 -14.19 -11.89
CA LYS A 76 6.58 -13.24 -12.95
C LYS A 76 8.02 -12.70 -12.84
N ARG A 77 8.85 -13.25 -11.92
CA ARG A 77 10.24 -12.84 -11.63
C ARG A 77 10.42 -11.35 -11.33
N SER A 78 9.34 -10.65 -10.98
CA SER A 78 9.39 -9.21 -10.70
C SER A 78 9.90 -8.91 -9.29
N PHE A 79 9.70 -9.85 -8.34
CA PHE A 79 10.08 -9.69 -6.94
C PHE A 79 10.60 -11.02 -6.35
N GLY A 80 11.36 -10.91 -5.26
CA GLY A 80 11.86 -12.08 -4.52
C GLY A 80 10.76 -12.88 -3.80
N PHE A 81 11.17 -14.01 -3.19
CA PHE A 81 10.25 -14.95 -2.55
C PHE A 81 9.38 -14.32 -1.44
N PRO A 82 8.05 -14.58 -1.39
CA PRO A 82 7.16 -13.98 -0.41
C PRO A 82 7.53 -14.30 1.05
N ARG A 83 7.57 -13.29 1.92
CA ARG A 83 7.87 -13.44 3.36
C ARG A 83 6.64 -13.15 4.21
N PHE A 84 6.49 -13.89 5.31
CA PHE A 84 5.41 -13.62 6.26
C PHE A 84 5.70 -12.31 6.99
N LYS A 85 4.66 -11.50 7.19
CA LYS A 85 4.77 -10.30 8.01
C LYS A 85 4.85 -10.70 9.47
N LYS A 86 5.80 -10.12 10.20
CA LYS A 86 5.91 -10.31 11.66
C LYS A 86 4.79 -9.57 12.38
N TYR A 87 4.58 -9.89 13.65
CA TYR A 87 3.70 -9.13 14.53
C TYR A 87 4.00 -7.63 14.46
N GLY A 88 2.96 -6.80 14.34
CA GLY A 88 3.07 -5.35 14.19
C GLY A 88 3.51 -4.81 12.82
N GLN A 89 3.87 -5.68 11.86
CA GLN A 89 4.21 -5.26 10.48
C GLN A 89 2.98 -5.25 9.55
N PHE A 90 1.90 -5.93 9.93
CA PHE A 90 0.63 -5.82 9.24
C PHE A 90 -0.04 -4.51 9.66
N ARG A 91 -0.11 -3.56 8.72
CA ARG A 91 -0.51 -2.17 8.99
C ARG A 91 -1.79 -1.74 8.28
N SER A 92 -2.47 -2.63 7.56
CA SER A 92 -3.70 -2.27 6.86
C SER A 92 -4.70 -3.40 6.81
N ILE A 93 -5.94 -3.09 7.17
CA ILE A 93 -7.09 -3.98 7.14
C ILE A 93 -8.06 -3.43 6.11
N ASN A 94 -8.48 -4.25 5.14
CA ASN A 94 -9.36 -3.80 4.08
C ASN A 94 -10.75 -4.45 4.20
N PHE A 95 -11.79 -3.63 4.20
CA PHE A 95 -13.18 -4.04 4.15
C PHE A 95 -13.70 -3.77 2.74
N PRO A 96 -13.79 -4.80 1.89
CA PRO A 96 -13.99 -4.61 0.44
C PRO A 96 -15.43 -4.26 0.06
N GLN A 97 -16.41 -4.50 0.94
CA GLN A 97 -17.82 -4.24 0.67
C GLN A 97 -18.58 -4.03 1.98
N PHE A 98 -19.68 -3.29 1.89
CA PHE A 98 -20.62 -3.05 2.97
C PHE A 98 -22.05 -3.25 2.47
N ARG A 99 -22.97 -3.70 3.34
CA ARG A 99 -24.40 -3.87 2.99
C ARG A 99 -25.15 -2.54 3.09
N GLU A 100 -24.85 -1.78 4.14
CA GLU A 100 -25.38 -0.46 4.42
C GLU A 100 -24.23 0.55 4.35
N ASN A 101 -24.55 1.85 4.26
CA ASN A 101 -23.53 2.89 4.34
C ASN A 101 -22.79 2.80 5.68
N PRO A 102 -21.47 2.52 5.70
CA PRO A 102 -20.75 2.35 6.96
C PRO A 102 -20.46 3.67 7.67
N VAL A 103 -20.67 4.82 7.02
CA VAL A 103 -20.40 6.14 7.60
C VAL A 103 -21.72 6.79 8.00
N THR A 104 -21.83 7.16 9.27
CA THR A 104 -22.98 7.87 9.83
C THR A 104 -22.49 9.04 10.66
N GLY A 105 -22.63 10.26 10.13
CA GLY A 105 -22.04 11.46 10.73
C GLY A 105 -20.52 11.32 10.93
N TYR A 106 -20.07 11.43 12.18
CA TYR A 106 -18.66 11.26 12.58
C TYR A 106 -18.32 9.84 13.05
N GLN A 107 -19.12 8.84 12.70
CA GLN A 107 -18.90 7.45 13.09
C GLN A 107 -18.74 6.54 11.87
N LEU A 108 -17.86 5.56 12.01
CA LEU A 108 -17.62 4.51 11.04
C LEU A 108 -17.96 3.16 11.66
N ARG A 109 -18.99 2.49 11.14
CA ARG A 109 -19.43 1.16 11.55
C ARG A 109 -18.64 0.09 10.80
N LEU A 110 -17.77 -0.60 11.51
CA LEU A 110 -16.95 -1.68 10.96
C LEU A 110 -17.44 -3.06 11.44
N PRO A 111 -17.61 -4.04 10.54
CA PRO A 111 -17.95 -5.40 10.92
C PRO A 111 -16.98 -5.98 11.96
N LYS A 112 -17.52 -6.63 13.00
CA LYS A 112 -16.79 -7.24 14.14
C LYS A 112 -15.99 -6.28 15.03
N ILE A 113 -15.85 -5.01 14.66
CA ILE A 113 -15.19 -3.98 15.47
C ILE A 113 -16.24 -3.09 16.16
N GLY A 114 -17.34 -2.78 15.48
CA GLY A 114 -18.39 -1.88 15.97
C GLY A 114 -18.25 -0.47 15.38
N SER A 115 -18.95 0.48 15.98
CA SER A 115 -18.90 1.90 15.61
C SER A 115 -17.67 2.56 16.20
N VAL A 116 -16.89 3.24 15.36
CA VAL A 116 -15.68 3.95 15.74
C VAL A 116 -15.84 5.42 15.40
N VAL A 117 -15.57 6.31 16.35
CA VAL A 117 -15.57 7.75 16.08
C VAL A 117 -14.39 8.10 15.17
N ILE A 118 -14.67 8.81 14.08
CA ILE A 118 -13.67 9.26 13.11
C ILE A 118 -13.68 10.79 13.03
N ASN A 119 -12.50 11.36 12.77
CA ASN A 119 -12.42 12.74 12.33
C ASN A 119 -12.62 12.79 10.81
N LEU A 120 -13.86 13.08 10.38
CA LEU A 120 -14.21 13.18 8.97
C LEU A 120 -13.97 14.60 8.47
N HIS A 121 -12.83 14.81 7.81
CA HIS A 121 -12.44 16.12 7.29
C HIS A 121 -13.34 16.65 6.16
N ARG A 122 -13.94 15.75 5.36
CA ARG A 122 -14.84 16.11 4.26
C ARG A 122 -16.06 15.18 4.28
N PRO A 123 -17.28 15.73 4.22
CA PRO A 123 -18.46 14.91 4.07
C PRO A 123 -18.39 14.10 2.77
N ILE A 124 -19.06 12.96 2.75
CA ILE A 124 -19.22 12.18 1.53
C ILE A 124 -20.17 12.99 0.62
N PRO A 125 -19.78 13.30 -0.63
CA PRO A 125 -20.65 14.08 -1.51
C PRO A 125 -21.93 13.32 -1.87
N ASP A 126 -22.99 14.06 -2.18
CA ASP A 126 -24.26 13.47 -2.59
C ASP A 126 -24.12 12.68 -3.89
N GLY A 127 -24.85 11.57 -4.00
CA GLY A 127 -24.76 10.65 -5.14
C GLY A 127 -23.52 9.74 -5.14
N PHE A 128 -22.72 9.74 -4.07
CA PHE A 128 -21.61 8.79 -3.87
C PHE A 128 -21.95 7.72 -2.84
N VAL A 129 -21.58 6.49 -3.15
CA VAL A 129 -21.71 5.32 -2.27
C VAL A 129 -20.33 4.85 -1.83
N VAL A 130 -20.19 4.54 -0.54
CA VAL A 130 -18.98 3.93 0.00
C VAL A 130 -18.87 2.48 -0.48
N LYS A 131 -17.85 2.18 -1.29
CA LYS A 131 -17.61 0.81 -1.80
C LYS A 131 -16.69 0.03 -0.89
N GLN A 132 -15.62 0.66 -0.41
CA GLN A 132 -14.56 -0.01 0.34
C GLN A 132 -14.02 0.93 1.41
N VAL A 133 -13.66 0.36 2.55
CA VAL A 133 -12.98 1.10 3.62
C VAL A 133 -11.72 0.34 4.02
N GLN A 134 -10.58 1.02 3.93
CA GLN A 134 -9.31 0.48 4.35
C GLN A 134 -8.82 1.21 5.61
N ILE A 135 -8.66 0.47 6.71
CA ILE A 135 -8.06 0.99 7.94
C ILE A 135 -6.55 0.83 7.84
N VAL A 136 -5.81 1.93 7.93
CA VAL A 136 -4.35 1.98 7.77
C VAL A 136 -3.70 2.56 9.02
N LYS A 137 -2.69 1.87 9.54
CA LYS A 137 -1.83 2.33 10.64
C LYS A 137 -0.60 3.04 10.07
N LYS A 138 -0.54 4.35 10.23
CA LYS A 138 0.64 5.19 9.95
C LYS A 138 1.44 5.42 11.24
N ALA A 139 2.51 6.21 11.17
CA ALA A 139 3.31 6.53 12.35
C ALA A 139 2.63 7.58 13.23
N SER A 140 1.87 8.48 12.64
CA SER A 140 1.03 9.48 13.31
C SER A 140 -0.20 8.87 14.02
N GLY A 141 -0.80 7.81 13.46
CA GLY A 141 -1.99 7.19 14.02
C GLY A 141 -2.71 6.24 13.07
N TRP A 142 -3.98 5.98 13.36
CA TRP A 142 -4.86 5.18 12.53
C TRP A 142 -5.69 6.07 11.61
N TYR A 143 -5.87 5.64 10.38
CA TYR A 143 -6.61 6.36 9.33
C TYR A 143 -7.60 5.44 8.66
N ALA A 144 -8.81 5.93 8.39
CA ALA A 144 -9.76 5.29 7.49
C ALA A 144 -9.60 5.89 6.08
N VAL A 145 -9.27 5.05 5.11
CA VAL A 145 -9.27 5.40 3.68
C VAL A 145 -10.58 4.89 3.11
N ILE A 146 -11.48 5.82 2.83
CA ILE A 146 -12.83 5.53 2.32
C ILE A 146 -12.79 5.68 0.80
N CYS A 147 -13.09 4.59 0.10
CA CYS A 147 -13.27 4.58 -1.34
C CYS A 147 -14.75 4.78 -1.65
N ILE A 148 -15.05 5.86 -2.36
CA ILE A 148 -16.39 6.22 -2.78
C ILE A 148 -16.52 6.06 -4.29
N GLN A 149 -17.72 5.68 -4.74
CA GLN A 149 -18.05 5.56 -6.15
C GLN A 149 -19.36 6.31 -6.38
N SER A 150 -19.42 7.07 -7.47
CA SER A 150 -20.67 7.61 -8.00
C SER A 150 -20.94 6.98 -9.36
N ASP A 151 -22.21 6.85 -9.70
CA ASP A 151 -22.65 6.35 -11.00
C ASP A 151 -22.78 7.50 -12.03
N VAL A 152 -22.28 8.69 -11.70
CA VAL A 152 -22.20 9.83 -12.63
C VAL A 152 -21.34 9.46 -13.83
N ASN A 153 -21.97 9.44 -15.00
CA ASN A 153 -21.28 9.32 -16.28
C ASN A 153 -20.68 10.68 -16.65
N ILE A 154 -19.36 10.80 -16.59
CA ILE A 154 -18.65 12.02 -17.00
C ILE A 154 -18.58 12.00 -18.53
N PRO A 155 -19.27 12.91 -19.23
CA PRO A 155 -19.28 12.90 -20.68
C PRO A 155 -17.86 13.09 -21.22
N TYR A 156 -17.45 12.20 -22.11
CA TYR A 156 -16.18 12.35 -22.81
C TYR A 156 -16.29 13.53 -23.78
N LYS A 157 -15.80 14.69 -23.35
CA LYS A 157 -15.58 15.83 -24.24
C LYS A 157 -14.18 15.71 -24.81
N LYS A 158 -14.03 15.85 -26.13
CA LYS A 158 -12.70 16.04 -26.73
C LYS A 158 -12.08 17.27 -26.06
N PRO A 159 -10.86 17.17 -25.52
CA PRO A 159 -10.24 18.31 -24.87
C PRO A 159 -10.00 19.38 -25.93
N GLN A 160 -10.57 20.55 -25.69
CA GLN A 160 -10.47 21.73 -26.54
C GLN A 160 -9.95 22.89 -25.67
N GLY A 161 -9.12 23.75 -26.24
CA GLY A 161 -8.58 24.91 -25.55
C GLY A 161 -7.06 24.96 -25.55
N LYS A 162 -6.52 25.60 -24.52
CA LYS A 162 -5.10 25.92 -24.40
C LYS A 162 -4.30 24.63 -24.16
N SER A 163 -3.20 24.49 -24.90
CA SER A 163 -2.25 23.41 -24.71
C SER A 163 -1.03 23.85 -23.87
N LEU A 164 -0.47 22.90 -23.13
CA LEU A 164 0.74 23.09 -22.34
C LEU A 164 1.66 21.88 -22.52
N GLY A 165 2.85 22.11 -23.06
CA GLY A 165 3.92 21.11 -23.09
C GLY A 165 4.70 21.14 -21.78
N LEU A 166 4.98 19.96 -21.22
CA LEU A 166 5.76 19.78 -20.00
C LEU A 166 7.06 19.04 -20.33
N ASP A 167 8.18 19.67 -20.01
CA ASP A 167 9.51 19.06 -19.98
C ASP A 167 9.92 18.85 -18.51
N LEU A 168 10.31 17.62 -18.16
CA LEU A 168 10.69 17.22 -16.80
C LEU A 168 12.22 17.17 -16.68
N GLY A 169 12.78 18.16 -15.98
CA GLY A 169 14.23 18.30 -15.85
C GLY A 169 14.85 17.74 -14.56
N LEU A 170 16.18 17.68 -14.55
CA LEU A 170 16.97 17.45 -13.33
C LEU A 170 17.28 18.75 -12.56
N SER A 171 17.53 19.86 -13.25
CA SER A 171 17.86 21.16 -12.64
C SER A 171 16.61 21.90 -12.16
N LYS A 172 15.56 21.94 -13.00
CA LYS A 172 14.21 22.41 -12.69
C LYS A 172 13.28 21.20 -12.65
N PHE A 173 12.20 21.28 -11.87
CA PHE A 173 11.26 20.17 -11.75
C PHE A 173 10.43 20.03 -13.02
N ILE A 174 9.86 21.13 -13.50
CA ILE A 174 9.09 21.21 -14.74
C ILE A 174 9.48 22.50 -15.47
N ALA A 175 9.68 22.43 -16.77
CA ALA A 175 9.67 23.56 -17.67
C ALA A 175 8.43 23.45 -18.56
N THR A 176 7.68 24.54 -18.69
CA THR A 176 6.49 24.57 -19.54
C THR A 176 6.79 25.21 -20.88
N SER A 177 6.04 24.84 -21.91
CA SER A 177 6.11 25.48 -23.24
C SER A 177 5.75 26.97 -23.25
N GLN A 178 5.20 27.49 -22.15
CA GLN A 178 4.88 28.91 -21.96
C GLN A 178 5.98 29.67 -21.21
N GLY A 179 7.12 29.02 -20.94
CA GLY A 179 8.28 29.63 -20.30
C GLY A 179 8.25 29.60 -18.77
N GLU A 180 7.19 29.06 -18.14
CA GLU A 180 7.17 28.88 -16.68
C GLU A 180 8.14 27.77 -16.27
N LEU A 181 8.97 28.05 -15.25
CA LEU A 181 9.93 27.13 -14.69
C LEU A 181 9.60 26.82 -13.22
N ILE A 182 9.12 25.61 -12.95
CA ILE A 182 8.85 25.15 -11.59
C ILE A 182 10.14 24.63 -10.97
N ALA A 183 10.57 25.26 -9.89
CA ALA A 183 11.79 24.89 -9.18
C ALA A 183 11.66 23.53 -8.48
N ARG A 184 12.78 22.80 -8.39
CA ARG A 184 12.84 21.57 -7.58
C ARG A 184 12.71 21.92 -6.10
N PRO A 185 11.82 21.24 -5.36
CA PRO A 185 11.66 21.52 -3.95
C PRO A 185 12.92 21.17 -3.15
N LYS A 186 13.47 22.15 -2.43
CA LYS A 186 14.66 21.98 -1.59
C LYS A 186 14.39 21.24 -0.27
N PHE A 187 13.13 21.15 0.17
CA PHE A 187 12.75 20.49 1.43
C PHE A 187 13.25 19.04 1.52
N PHE A 188 13.47 18.38 0.39
CA PHE A 188 13.92 16.99 0.37
C PHE A 188 15.33 16.82 0.94
N VAL A 189 16.25 17.74 0.64
CA VAL A 189 17.66 17.66 1.07
C VAL A 189 17.78 17.77 2.59
N GLU A 190 17.09 18.75 3.18
CA GLU A 190 17.09 18.98 4.62
C GLU A 190 16.44 17.83 5.38
N LEU A 191 15.26 17.39 4.93
CA LEU A 191 14.55 16.28 5.57
C LEU A 191 15.31 14.96 5.43
N GLN A 192 16.00 14.72 4.31
CA GLN A 192 16.85 13.55 4.10
C GLN A 192 18.07 13.57 5.02
N SER A 193 18.70 14.74 5.20
CA SER A 193 19.83 14.91 6.14
C SER A 193 19.40 14.60 7.58
N LYS A 194 18.26 15.14 7.99
CA LYS A 194 17.64 14.84 9.30
C LYS A 194 17.30 13.36 9.45
N LEU A 195 16.81 12.72 8.39
CA LEU A 195 16.49 11.29 8.38
C LEU A 195 17.74 10.43 8.58
N LYS A 196 18.82 10.73 7.84
CA LYS A 196 20.12 10.04 7.97
C LYS A 196 20.64 10.14 9.40
N TRP A 197 20.56 11.33 10.00
CA TRP A 197 20.97 11.55 11.38
C TRP A 197 20.13 10.73 12.38
N LEU A 198 18.80 10.72 12.25
CA LEU A 198 17.93 9.91 13.12
C LEU A 198 18.18 8.41 12.96
N GLN A 199 18.42 7.93 11.74
CA GLN A 199 18.77 6.54 11.47
C GLN A 199 20.13 6.16 12.10
N LYS A 200 21.14 7.03 12.02
CA LYS A 200 22.44 6.83 12.71
C LYS A 200 22.28 6.79 14.23
N ARG A 201 21.40 7.61 14.80
CA ARG A 201 21.09 7.53 16.24
C ARG A 201 20.37 6.23 16.60
N LEU A 202 19.47 5.77 15.75
CA LEU A 202 18.72 4.53 15.94
C LEU A 202 19.64 3.30 15.90
N SER A 203 20.60 3.25 14.96
CA SER A 203 21.52 2.10 14.83
C SER A 203 22.39 1.90 16.08
N LYS A 204 22.74 2.99 16.77
CA LYS A 204 23.48 2.97 18.04
C LYS A 204 22.64 2.56 19.26
N LYS A 205 21.32 2.38 19.14
CA LYS A 205 20.47 1.98 20.28
C LYS A 205 20.42 0.47 20.45
N GLN A 206 20.50 0.01 21.70
CA GLN A 206 20.35 -1.39 22.07
C GLN A 206 19.04 -1.98 21.55
N LYS A 207 19.12 -3.13 20.88
CA LYS A 207 17.96 -3.88 20.37
C LYS A 207 17.01 -4.23 21.54
N GLY A 208 15.70 -4.15 21.30
CA GLY A 208 14.67 -4.41 22.33
C GLY A 208 14.42 -3.28 23.34
N SER A 209 15.35 -2.35 23.55
CA SER A 209 15.18 -1.28 24.55
C SER A 209 14.01 -0.33 24.26
N LYS A 210 13.37 0.18 25.33
CA LYS A 210 12.33 1.23 25.24
C LYS A 210 12.83 2.47 24.49
N ASN A 211 14.09 2.83 24.68
CA ASN A 211 14.74 3.96 23.99
C ASN A 211 14.86 3.73 22.48
N ARG A 212 15.14 2.49 22.05
CA ARG A 212 15.14 2.14 20.63
C ARG A 212 13.74 2.25 20.03
N LEU A 213 12.70 1.79 20.73
CA LEU A 213 11.32 1.92 20.28
C LEU A 213 10.92 3.40 20.06
N LYS A 214 11.27 4.28 21.02
CA LYS A 214 11.09 5.73 20.87
C LYS A 214 11.82 6.29 19.64
N ALA A 215 13.06 5.84 19.38
CA ALA A 215 13.83 6.27 18.21
C ALA A 215 13.23 5.78 16.88
N ILE A 216 12.74 4.53 16.82
CA ILE A 216 12.01 3.99 15.66
C ILE A 216 10.80 4.84 15.35
N GLN A 217 10.03 5.22 16.38
CA GLN A 217 8.84 6.03 16.21
C GLN A 217 9.17 7.42 15.62
N LYS A 218 10.26 8.05 16.07
CA LYS A 218 10.74 9.32 15.50
C LYS A 218 11.13 9.18 14.03
N VAL A 219 11.87 8.13 13.67
CA VAL A 219 12.23 7.82 12.28
C VAL A 219 10.97 7.58 11.43
N ALA A 220 10.01 6.82 11.93
CA ALA A 220 8.77 6.51 11.23
C ALA A 220 7.93 7.76 10.98
N ARG A 221 7.82 8.68 11.96
CA ARG A 221 7.13 9.97 11.80
C ARG A 221 7.81 10.86 10.75
N LEU A 222 9.14 10.88 10.70
CA LEU A 222 9.85 11.66 9.69
C LEU A 222 9.68 11.08 8.28
N HIS A 223 9.71 9.74 8.14
CA HIS A 223 9.37 9.09 6.86
C HIS A 223 7.96 9.46 6.39
N GLU A 224 6.99 9.44 7.29
CA GLU A 224 5.62 9.85 6.98
C GLU A 224 5.55 11.32 6.57
N HIS A 225 6.25 12.21 7.27
CA HIS A 225 6.32 13.62 6.91
C HIS A 225 6.91 13.82 5.50
N ILE A 226 8.06 13.20 5.19
CA ILE A 226 8.67 13.27 3.85
C ILE A 226 7.69 12.78 2.77
N TYR A 227 7.01 11.66 3.01
CA TYR A 227 6.02 11.13 2.07
C TYR A 227 4.87 12.11 1.85
N ASN A 228 4.31 12.67 2.92
CA ASN A 228 3.20 13.62 2.84
C ASN A 228 3.63 14.93 2.15
N THR A 229 4.82 15.48 2.45
CA THR A 229 5.34 16.71 1.83
C THR A 229 5.56 16.51 0.33
N ARG A 230 6.16 15.38 -0.08
CA ARG A 230 6.30 15.02 -1.50
C ARG A 230 4.95 14.90 -2.19
N LYS A 231 4.01 14.19 -1.57
CA LYS A 231 2.66 14.00 -2.09
C LYS A 231 1.98 15.37 -2.27
N ASN A 232 2.04 16.24 -1.27
CA ASN A 232 1.46 17.58 -1.30
C ASN A 232 2.02 18.41 -2.45
N PHE A 233 3.35 18.46 -2.59
CA PHE A 233 4.01 19.17 -3.70
C PHE A 233 3.50 18.69 -5.06
N HIS A 234 3.43 17.38 -5.29
CA HIS A 234 2.94 16.84 -6.56
C HIS A 234 1.47 17.21 -6.83
N TYR A 235 0.58 17.17 -5.83
CA TYR A 235 -0.82 17.57 -6.03
C TYR A 235 -0.96 19.07 -6.29
N GLN A 236 -0.20 19.91 -5.59
CA GLN A 236 -0.23 21.35 -5.81
C GLN A 236 0.25 21.70 -7.23
N VAL A 237 1.35 21.08 -7.66
CA VAL A 237 1.86 21.26 -9.03
C VAL A 237 0.86 20.74 -10.06
N ALA A 238 0.28 19.55 -9.86
CA ALA A 238 -0.72 19.02 -10.78
C ALA A 238 -1.95 19.92 -10.87
N HIS A 239 -2.44 20.42 -9.74
CA HIS A 239 -3.57 21.36 -9.72
C HIS A 239 -3.25 22.65 -10.47
N HIS A 240 -2.10 23.26 -10.17
CA HIS A 240 -1.61 24.46 -10.85
C HIS A 240 -1.53 24.29 -12.37
N LEU A 241 -1.01 23.16 -12.85
CA LEU A 241 -0.93 22.87 -14.29
C LEU A 241 -2.30 22.62 -14.93
N CYS A 242 -3.19 21.89 -14.24
CA CYS A 242 -4.55 21.64 -14.72
C CYS A 242 -5.41 22.91 -14.77
N ASP A 243 -5.16 23.90 -13.90
CA ASP A 243 -5.85 25.19 -13.95
C ASP A 243 -5.44 26.03 -15.16
N GLN A 244 -4.23 25.82 -15.69
CA GLN A 244 -3.67 26.61 -16.79
C GLN A 244 -4.07 26.12 -18.18
N ALA A 245 -4.34 24.83 -18.35
CA ALA A 245 -4.53 24.22 -19.67
C ALA A 245 -5.49 23.04 -19.64
N GLN A 246 -6.28 22.91 -20.71
CA GLN A 246 -7.20 21.78 -20.91
C GLN A 246 -6.52 20.60 -21.59
N ILE A 247 -5.41 20.85 -22.29
CA ILE A 247 -4.60 19.83 -22.95
C ILE A 247 -3.18 19.91 -22.40
N ILE A 248 -2.71 18.83 -21.80
CA ILE A 248 -1.36 18.73 -21.25
C ILE A 248 -0.61 17.66 -22.04
N PHE A 249 0.48 18.06 -22.68
CA PHE A 249 1.44 17.16 -23.31
C PHE A 249 2.60 16.94 -22.35
N ALA A 250 2.89 15.69 -22.02
CA ALA A 250 4.06 15.32 -21.24
C ALA A 250 4.89 14.35 -22.07
N GLU A 251 6.21 14.47 -21.97
CA GLU A 251 7.13 13.56 -22.64
C GLU A 251 6.97 12.13 -22.11
N ASP A 252 7.14 11.14 -23.01
CA ASP A 252 7.20 9.73 -22.64
C ASP A 252 8.58 9.40 -22.04
N LEU A 253 8.81 9.92 -20.83
CA LEU A 253 10.06 9.75 -20.12
C LEU A 253 10.10 8.42 -19.39
N ASN A 254 11.20 7.68 -19.56
CA ASN A 254 11.49 6.52 -18.74
C ASN A 254 11.96 6.96 -17.34
N LEU A 255 10.99 7.32 -16.49
CA LEU A 255 11.22 7.77 -15.12
C LEU A 255 11.96 6.76 -14.26
N LYS A 256 11.87 5.46 -14.57
CA LYS A 256 12.63 4.42 -13.86
C LYS A 256 14.11 4.52 -14.19
N ALA A 257 14.48 4.64 -15.46
CA ALA A 257 15.87 4.81 -15.89
C ALA A 257 16.48 6.08 -15.26
N MET A 258 15.73 7.19 -15.26
CA MET A 258 16.18 8.44 -14.64
C MET A 258 16.34 8.37 -13.11
N SER A 259 15.73 7.40 -12.42
CA SER A 259 15.90 7.26 -10.96
C SER A 259 17.19 6.56 -10.55
N TYR A 260 17.88 5.91 -11.50
CA TYR A 260 19.18 5.25 -11.29
C TYR A 260 20.37 6.14 -11.66
N LEU A 261 20.12 7.29 -12.29
CA LEU A 261 21.07 8.36 -12.56
C LEU A 261 21.12 9.34 -11.37
#